data_AF-K0SD70-F1
#
_entry.id   AF-K0SD70-F1
#
_cell.length_a   1.000
_cell.length_b   1.000
_cell.length_c   1.000
_cell.angle_alpha   90.00
_cell.angle_beta   90.00
_cell.angle_gamma   90.00
#
_symmetry.space_group_name_H-M   'P 1'
#
loop_
_entity.id
_entity.type
_entity.pdbx_description
1 polymer ?
#
loop_
_entity_poly.entity_id
_entity_poly.type
_entity_poly.pdbx_seq_one_letter_code
_entity_poly.pdbx_strand_id
1 'polypeptide(L)'
;MDQNLASAEAVVTESTTCGICLEDSKDPLSLPCGHMFCDGCLNEWRSRYGVKEEMRKKCPICRARIPPSNEMVKTLRAYRAKKQQLEDNNDTSSEDYHVVCGYLKEVERGVGADWDGVTVLQDNDAKPAVVLPDYIAEAIARGKIRSVLRWINAHGTQDCVNATSSVETLAMSALSIASVNTQLTLMTLLLQLGANVDVRDNQGLTALSSSLWSEECAAGDVKKRIMLLLSWGASFFLEGHSSKEVCIHRVKTYGE
;
A
#
# COMPACT_ATOMS: atom_id res chain seq x y z
N MET A 1 -5.74 -53.68 37.16
CA MET A 1 -5.24 -52.97 38.35
C MET A 1 -3.88 -52.42 37.93
N ASP A 2 -3.63 -51.15 37.69
CA ASP A 2 -4.34 -49.87 37.85
C ASP A 2 -3.66 -48.88 36.88
N GLN A 3 -4.40 -48.16 36.04
CA GLN A 3 -4.77 -46.73 36.15
C GLN A 3 -3.64 -45.69 35.96
N ASN A 4 -3.94 -44.72 35.07
CA ASN A 4 -3.63 -43.27 35.14
C ASN A 4 -2.18 -42.79 34.93
N LEU A 5 -1.87 -41.64 34.31
CA LEU A 5 -2.64 -40.54 33.72
C LEU A 5 -1.65 -39.69 32.86
N ALA A 6 -2.19 -39.08 31.79
CA ALA A 6 -1.88 -37.76 31.24
C ALA A 6 -0.43 -37.23 31.17
N SER A 7 -0.03 -36.81 29.96
CA SER A 7 0.09 -35.37 29.70
C SER A 7 -0.17 -35.10 28.22
N ALA A 8 -1.32 -34.49 27.93
CA ALA A 8 -1.57 -33.84 26.66
C ALA A 8 -0.79 -32.52 26.71
N GLU A 9 0.30 -32.42 25.94
CA GLU A 9 0.88 -31.13 25.60
C GLU A 9 -0.15 -30.39 24.75
N ALA A 10 -0.92 -29.52 25.40
CA ALA A 10 -1.67 -28.49 24.72
C ALA A 10 -0.65 -27.59 24.02
N VAL A 11 -0.44 -27.84 22.72
CA VAL A 11 0.10 -26.83 21.82
C VAL A 11 -0.87 -25.67 21.90
N VAL A 12 -0.48 -24.63 22.64
CA VAL A 12 -1.13 -23.32 22.55
C VAL A 12 -0.87 -22.85 21.13
N THR A 13 -1.76 -23.19 20.21
CA THR A 13 -1.89 -22.45 18.97
C THR A 13 -2.31 -21.05 19.39
N GLU A 14 -1.36 -20.14 19.56
CA GLU A 14 -1.66 -18.72 19.60
C GLU A 14 -2.47 -18.44 18.34
N SER A 15 -3.77 -18.23 18.50
CA SER A 15 -4.68 -18.08 17.38
C SER A 15 -4.27 -16.83 16.61
N THR A 16 -3.59 -17.00 15.47
CA THR A 16 -3.23 -15.92 14.54
C THR A 16 -4.45 -15.44 13.74
N THR A 17 -5.64 -15.55 14.31
CA THR A 17 -6.91 -15.29 13.64
C THR A 17 -7.17 -13.79 13.62
N CYS A 18 -7.51 -13.26 12.44
CA CYS A 18 -7.80 -11.85 12.28
C CYS A 18 -9.13 -11.50 12.96
N GLY A 19 -9.12 -10.47 13.81
CA GLY A 19 -10.31 -9.97 14.51
C GLY A 19 -11.37 -9.28 13.65
N ILE A 20 -11.21 -9.24 12.33
CA ILE A 20 -12.17 -8.70 11.36
C ILE A 20 -12.71 -9.80 10.44
N CYS A 21 -11.86 -10.50 9.69
CA CYS A 21 -12.32 -11.55 8.77
C CYS A 21 -12.50 -12.92 9.43
N LEU A 22 -12.00 -13.11 10.66
CA LEU A 22 -12.06 -14.37 11.41
C LEU A 22 -11.34 -15.55 10.74
N GLU A 23 -10.48 -15.28 9.76
CA GLU A 23 -9.59 -16.24 9.10
C GLU A 23 -8.17 -16.16 9.66
N ASP A 24 -7.33 -17.14 9.33
CA ASP A 24 -5.90 -17.08 9.60
C ASP A 24 -5.28 -15.83 8.95
N SER A 25 -4.58 -15.02 9.75
CA SER A 25 -4.10 -13.73 9.31
C SER A 25 -3.02 -13.86 8.24
N LYS A 26 -3.31 -13.30 7.06
CA LYS A 26 -2.33 -13.05 6.01
C LYS A 26 -1.69 -11.70 6.35
N ASP A 27 -0.42 -11.71 6.75
CA ASP A 27 0.32 -10.55 7.25
C ASP A 27 -0.28 -9.99 8.57
N PRO A 28 -0.13 -10.71 9.70
CA PRO A 28 -0.70 -10.32 10.98
C PRO A 28 -0.07 -9.06 11.56
N LEU A 29 -0.87 -8.00 11.67
CA LEU A 29 -0.54 -6.85 12.49
C LEU A 29 -1.00 -7.08 13.92
N SER A 30 -0.03 -7.17 14.85
CA SER A 30 -0.32 -7.17 16.28
C SER A 30 -0.36 -5.72 16.79
N LEU A 31 -1.52 -5.30 17.28
CA LEU A 31 -1.65 -3.98 17.89
C LEU A 31 -1.13 -4.00 19.33
N PRO A 32 -0.68 -2.86 19.89
CA PRO A 32 -0.25 -2.77 21.29
C PRO A 32 -1.33 -3.16 22.31
N CYS A 33 -2.60 -3.14 21.90
CA CYS A 33 -3.72 -3.60 22.72
C CYS A 33 -3.94 -5.12 22.71
N GLY A 34 -3.08 -5.88 22.02
CA GLY A 34 -3.13 -7.34 21.93
C GLY A 34 -4.06 -7.91 20.86
N HIS A 35 -4.79 -7.08 20.10
CA HIS A 35 -5.64 -7.54 19.02
C HIS A 35 -4.86 -7.66 17.70
N MET A 36 -5.15 -8.72 16.94
CA MET A 36 -4.49 -9.04 15.69
C MET A 36 -5.43 -8.89 14.49
N PHE A 37 -4.92 -8.34 13.39
CA PHE A 37 -5.66 -8.18 12.15
C PHE A 37 -4.77 -8.45 10.93
N CYS A 38 -5.35 -8.89 9.81
CA CYS A 38 -4.68 -8.75 8.51
C CYS A 38 -4.46 -7.26 8.23
N ASP A 39 -3.32 -6.89 7.66
CA ASP A 39 -3.04 -5.51 7.24
C ASP A 39 -4.17 -4.96 6.35
N GLY A 40 -4.56 -5.70 5.31
CA GLY A 40 -5.66 -5.32 4.41
C GLY A 40 -7.00 -5.11 5.13
N CYS A 41 -7.37 -5.99 6.08
CA CYS A 41 -8.63 -5.87 6.81
C CYS A 41 -8.65 -4.62 7.70
N LEU A 42 -7.55 -4.32 8.39
CA LEU A 42 -7.46 -3.15 9.24
C LEU A 42 -7.51 -1.86 8.41
N ASN A 43 -6.82 -1.83 7.27
CA ASN A 43 -6.83 -0.69 6.35
C ASN A 43 -8.21 -0.47 5.72
N GLU A 44 -8.91 -1.54 5.33
CA GLU A 44 -10.28 -1.46 4.83
C GLU A 44 -11.24 -0.95 5.91
N TRP A 45 -11.10 -1.42 7.14
CA TRP A 45 -11.92 -0.95 8.25
C TRP A 45 -11.73 0.55 8.50
N ARG A 46 -10.48 1.05 8.49
CA ARG A 46 -10.16 2.49 8.59
C ARG A 46 -10.81 3.29 7.47
N SER A 47 -10.76 2.77 6.24
CA SER A 47 -11.34 3.42 5.06
C SER A 47 -12.87 3.49 5.13
N ARG A 48 -13.54 2.39 5.50
CA ARG A 48 -15.01 2.29 5.49
C ARG A 48 -15.68 2.93 6.69
N TYR A 49 -15.14 2.71 7.89
CA TYR A 49 -15.79 3.06 9.15
C TYR A 49 -15.11 4.22 9.88
N GLY A 50 -13.92 4.62 9.43
CA GLY A 50 -13.17 5.76 9.96
C GLY A 50 -13.67 7.13 9.50
N VAL A 51 -14.98 7.29 9.23
CA VAL A 51 -15.57 8.58 8.76
C VAL A 51 -15.23 9.74 9.71
N LYS A 52 -15.05 9.45 11.01
CA LYS A 52 -14.43 10.38 11.97
C LYS A 52 -12.95 10.04 12.09
N GLU A 53 -12.09 11.05 11.93
CA GLU A 53 -10.63 10.93 11.96
C GLU A 53 -10.11 10.18 13.21
N GLU A 54 -10.78 10.36 14.34
CA GLU A 54 -10.45 9.65 15.59
C GLU A 54 -10.65 8.13 15.53
N MET A 55 -11.58 7.63 14.72
CA MET A 55 -11.86 6.20 14.65
C MET A 55 -10.83 5.45 13.80
N ARG A 56 -10.21 6.10 12.80
CA ARG A 56 -9.11 5.49 12.00
C ARG A 56 -7.91 5.07 12.86
N LYS A 57 -7.75 5.71 14.02
CA LYS A 57 -6.62 5.55 14.94
C LYS A 57 -6.99 4.70 16.15
N LYS A 58 -8.12 3.99 16.11
CA LYS A 58 -8.63 3.17 17.21
C LYS A 58 -8.79 1.71 16.79
N CYS A 59 -8.48 0.80 17.70
CA CYS A 59 -8.69 -0.63 17.52
C CYS A 59 -10.18 -0.92 17.25
N PRO A 60 -10.52 -1.70 16.21
CA PRO A 60 -11.89 -2.10 15.91
C PRO A 60 -12.61 -2.81 17.07
N ILE A 61 -11.85 -3.51 17.92
CA ILE A 61 -12.39 -4.34 18.99
C ILE A 61 -12.49 -3.55 20.31
N CYS A 62 -11.38 -3.06 20.83
CA CYS A 62 -11.33 -2.42 22.16
C CYS A 62 -11.25 -0.89 22.13
N ARG A 63 -11.18 -0.28 20.94
CA ARG A 63 -11.03 1.17 20.75
C ARG A 63 -9.77 1.79 21.34
N ALA A 64 -8.82 0.98 21.81
CA ALA A 64 -7.49 1.45 22.19
C ALA A 64 -6.80 2.12 21.00
N ARG A 65 -5.90 3.07 21.29
CA ARG A 65 -5.20 3.83 20.26
C ARG A 65 -4.24 2.94 19.47
N ILE A 66 -4.22 3.13 18.16
CA ILE A 66 -3.27 2.51 17.24
C ILE A 66 -2.18 3.54 16.91
N PRO A 67 -0.89 3.25 17.17
CA PRO A 67 0.21 4.11 16.72
C PRO A 67 0.32 4.17 15.19
N PRO A 68 0.97 5.21 14.63
CA PRO A 68 1.28 5.24 13.20
C PRO A 68 2.23 4.10 12.80
N SER A 69 2.16 3.65 11.55
CA SER A 69 3.10 2.66 11.01
C SER A 69 4.49 3.25 10.81
N ASN A 70 5.48 2.37 10.65
CA ASN A 70 6.86 2.78 10.39
C ASN A 70 6.99 3.61 9.11
N GLU A 71 6.31 3.18 8.04
CA GLU A 71 6.29 3.92 6.77
C GLU A 71 5.67 5.31 6.89
N MET A 72 4.57 5.47 7.64
CA MET A 72 3.99 6.80 7.89
C MET A 72 4.98 7.73 8.59
N VAL A 73 5.74 7.21 9.57
CA VAL A 73 6.72 8.00 10.32
C VAL A 73 7.96 8.31 9.49
N LYS A 74 8.45 7.39 8.65
CA LYS A 74 9.52 7.64 7.69
C LYS A 74 9.15 8.75 6.71
N THR A 75 7.96 8.66 6.13
CA THR A 75 7.43 9.66 5.20
C THR A 75 7.28 11.03 5.87
N LEU A 76 6.75 11.06 7.10
CA LEU A 76 6.64 12.30 7.89
C LEU A 76 8.01 12.97 8.09
N ARG A 77 9.02 12.18 8.49
CA ARG A 77 10.39 12.68 8.70
C ARG A 77 11.01 13.19 7.41
N ALA A 78 10.83 12.48 6.30
CA ALA A 78 11.34 12.88 4.99
C ALA A 78 10.77 14.23 4.54
N TYR A 79 9.44 14.42 4.63
CA TYR A 79 8.82 15.70 4.25
C TYR A 79 9.20 16.85 5.18
N ARG A 80 9.35 16.60 6.49
CA ARG A 80 9.87 17.62 7.43
C ARG A 80 11.29 18.06 7.07
N ALA A 81 12.17 17.11 6.77
CA ALA A 81 13.53 17.41 6.35
C ALA A 81 13.56 18.17 5.02
N LYS A 82 12.75 17.78 4.04
CA LYS A 82 12.65 18.47 2.74
C LYS A 82 12.11 19.90 2.89
N LYS A 83 11.10 20.10 3.73
CA LYS A 83 10.58 21.45 4.05
C LYS A 83 11.66 22.32 4.67
N GLN A 84 12.37 21.81 5.68
CA GLN A 84 13.47 22.53 6.33
C GLN A 84 14.55 22.92 5.31
N GLN A 85 14.93 22.02 4.42
CA GLN A 85 15.92 22.30 3.38
C GLN A 85 15.48 23.44 2.43
N LEU A 86 14.20 23.48 2.04
CA LEU A 86 13.67 24.55 1.20
C LEU A 86 13.62 25.90 1.94
N GLU A 87 13.28 25.88 3.25
CA GLU A 87 13.32 27.06 4.11
C GLU A 87 14.75 27.59 4.28
N ASP A 88 15.72 26.69 4.50
CA ASP A 88 17.14 27.04 4.62
C ASP A 88 17.71 27.65 3.32
N ASN A 89 17.17 27.22 2.17
CA ASN A 89 17.49 27.77 0.85
C ASN A 89 16.70 29.04 0.51
N ASN A 90 15.83 29.51 1.42
CA ASN A 90 14.92 30.64 1.22
C ASN A 90 13.96 30.47 0.02
N ASP A 91 13.65 29.23 -0.34
CA ASP A 91 12.75 28.86 -1.44
C ASP A 91 11.34 28.57 -0.91
N THR A 92 10.74 29.54 -0.22
CA THR A 92 9.43 29.37 0.43
C THR A 92 8.24 29.72 -0.48
N SER A 93 8.50 30.03 -1.76
CA SER A 93 7.48 30.43 -2.74
C SER A 93 7.46 29.53 -3.98
N SER A 94 8.34 28.53 -4.07
CA SER A 94 8.28 27.57 -5.18
C SER A 94 7.05 26.68 -5.10
N GLU A 95 6.65 26.17 -6.26
CA GLU A 95 5.65 25.11 -6.35
C GLU A 95 6.05 23.91 -5.49
N ASP A 96 7.33 23.54 -5.51
CA ASP A 96 7.88 22.44 -4.70
C ASP A 96 7.65 22.65 -3.19
N TYR A 97 7.83 23.87 -2.68
CA TYR A 97 7.56 24.19 -1.28
C TYR A 97 6.07 24.05 -0.93
N HIS A 98 5.19 24.55 -1.79
CA HIS A 98 3.74 24.44 -1.60
C HIS A 98 3.29 22.98 -1.64
N VAL A 99 3.81 22.18 -2.56
CA VAL A 99 3.56 20.74 -2.68
C VAL A 99 4.02 20.01 -1.41
N VAL A 100 5.25 20.27 -0.94
CA VAL A 100 5.79 19.67 0.29
C VAL A 100 4.94 20.03 1.51
N CYS A 101 4.50 21.29 1.63
CA CYS A 101 3.62 21.72 2.72
C CYS A 101 2.25 21.02 2.67
N GLY A 102 1.68 20.85 1.48
CA GLY A 102 0.43 20.12 1.27
C GLY A 102 0.53 18.68 1.72
N TYR A 103 1.55 17.95 1.24
CA TYR A 103 1.79 16.56 1.64
C TYR A 103 2.09 16.42 3.12
N LEU A 104 2.91 17.31 3.69
CA LEU A 104 3.23 17.28 5.11
C LEU A 104 1.96 17.36 5.97
N LYS A 105 1.03 18.26 5.62
CA LYS A 105 -0.24 18.41 6.33
C LYS A 105 -1.09 17.15 6.30
N GLU A 106 -1.07 16.42 5.18
CA GLU A 106 -1.78 15.15 5.04
C GLU A 106 -1.16 14.04 5.89
N VAL A 107 0.16 13.91 5.85
CA VAL A 107 0.87 12.91 6.65
C VAL A 107 0.73 13.20 8.14
N GLU A 108 0.79 14.46 8.57
CA GLU A 108 0.56 14.86 9.96
C GLU A 108 -0.87 14.55 10.43
N ARG A 109 -1.86 14.76 9.57
CA ARG A 109 -3.24 14.34 9.85
C ARG A 109 -3.33 12.82 10.00
N GLY A 110 -2.66 12.07 9.13
CA GLY A 110 -2.60 10.60 9.20
C GLY A 110 -2.00 10.10 10.51
N VAL A 111 -0.84 10.64 10.90
CA VAL A 111 -0.13 10.29 12.14
C VAL A 111 -0.92 10.71 13.39
N GLY A 112 -1.58 11.87 13.33
CA GLY A 112 -2.39 12.42 14.39
C GLY A 112 -1.63 13.37 15.30
N ALA A 113 -2.30 14.46 15.67
CA ALA A 113 -1.75 15.53 16.49
C ALA A 113 -1.32 15.09 17.90
N ASP A 114 -1.85 13.96 18.37
CA ASP A 114 -1.59 13.37 19.67
C ASP A 114 -0.40 12.41 19.67
N TRP A 115 0.30 12.22 18.53
CA TRP A 115 1.45 11.33 18.42
C TRP A 115 2.66 11.87 19.21
N ASP A 116 3.31 11.00 19.97
CA ASP A 116 4.38 11.35 20.92
C ASP A 116 5.76 11.52 20.28
N GLY A 117 5.87 11.35 18.96
CA GLY A 117 7.13 11.47 18.22
C GLY A 117 7.99 10.20 18.16
N VAL A 118 7.64 9.16 18.92
CA VAL A 118 8.51 8.00 19.13
C VAL A 118 7.78 6.67 18.93
N THR A 119 6.52 6.56 19.32
CA THR A 119 5.78 5.29 19.30
C THR A 119 5.39 4.92 17.87
N VAL A 120 5.86 3.79 17.38
CA VAL A 120 5.58 3.27 16.03
C VAL A 120 4.99 1.88 16.15
N LEU A 121 3.98 1.58 15.33
CA LEU A 121 3.49 0.22 15.17
C LEU A 121 4.60 -0.60 14.51
N GLN A 122 5.14 -1.58 15.23
CA GLN A 122 6.13 -2.49 14.69
C GLN A 122 5.45 -3.42 13.70
N ASP A 123 6.02 -3.52 12.50
CA ASP A 123 5.64 -4.56 11.55
C ASP A 123 6.19 -5.88 12.10
N ASN A 124 5.32 -6.82 12.47
CA ASN A 124 5.74 -8.16 12.86
C ASN A 124 6.46 -8.79 11.66
N ASP A 125 7.78 -8.95 11.77
CA ASP A 125 8.62 -9.69 10.82
C ASP A 125 8.24 -9.48 9.34
N ALA A 126 8.04 -8.22 8.93
CA ALA A 126 7.88 -7.91 7.51
C ALA A 126 9.16 -8.32 6.80
N LYS A 127 9.10 -9.45 6.11
CA LYS A 127 10.15 -9.92 5.19
C LYS A 127 10.54 -8.71 4.34
N PRO A 128 11.83 -8.32 4.30
CA PRO A 128 12.23 -7.10 3.59
C PRO A 128 11.69 -7.16 2.18
N ALA A 129 10.90 -6.14 1.81
CA ALA A 129 10.30 -6.04 0.50
C ALA A 129 11.40 -6.20 -0.56
N VAL A 130 11.20 -7.15 -1.48
CA VAL A 130 12.15 -7.37 -2.57
C VAL A 130 12.15 -6.10 -3.42
N VAL A 131 13.30 -5.43 -3.50
CA VAL A 131 13.45 -4.24 -4.33
C VAL A 131 13.72 -4.68 -5.77
N LEU A 132 12.98 -4.09 -6.69
CA LEU A 132 13.10 -4.32 -8.11
C LEU A 132 14.44 -3.73 -8.61
N PRO A 133 15.34 -4.53 -9.21
CA PRO A 133 16.54 -3.97 -9.82
C PRO A 133 16.20 -3.00 -10.96
N ASP A 134 16.97 -1.92 -11.13
CA ASP A 134 16.70 -0.87 -12.13
C ASP A 134 16.49 -1.42 -13.54
N TYR A 135 17.28 -2.43 -13.94
CA TYR A 135 17.17 -3.05 -15.25
C TYR A 135 15.87 -3.82 -15.46
N ILE A 136 15.26 -4.33 -14.38
CA ILE A 136 13.93 -4.96 -14.40
C ILE A 136 12.85 -3.89 -14.41
N ALA A 137 12.96 -2.82 -13.61
CA ALA A 137 12.04 -1.67 -13.64
C ALA A 137 11.90 -1.12 -15.07
N GLU A 138 13.03 -0.90 -15.73
CA GLU A 138 13.11 -0.45 -17.12
C GLU A 138 12.53 -1.49 -18.10
N ALA A 139 12.76 -2.78 -17.85
CA ALA A 139 12.17 -3.85 -18.66
C ALA A 139 10.64 -3.89 -18.56
N ILE A 140 10.08 -3.62 -17.37
CA ILE A 140 8.63 -3.51 -17.17
C ILE A 140 8.08 -2.29 -17.91
N ALA A 141 8.70 -1.12 -17.72
CA ALA A 141 8.27 0.11 -18.39
C ALA A 141 8.22 -0.05 -19.91
N ARG A 142 9.21 -0.74 -20.49
CA ARG A 142 9.28 -1.03 -21.94
C ARG A 142 8.49 -2.26 -22.40
N GLY A 143 7.78 -2.96 -21.52
CA GLY A 143 6.99 -4.14 -21.89
C GLY A 143 7.82 -5.35 -22.33
N LYS A 144 9.07 -5.48 -21.85
CA LYS A 144 9.97 -6.61 -22.16
C LYS A 144 9.59 -7.85 -21.33
N ILE A 145 8.43 -8.44 -21.62
CA ILE A 145 7.79 -9.55 -20.87
C ILE A 145 8.78 -10.69 -20.57
N ARG A 146 9.58 -11.12 -21.55
CA ARG A 146 10.53 -12.24 -21.37
C ARG A 146 11.56 -11.97 -20.28
N SER A 147 12.08 -10.74 -20.20
CA SER A 147 13.06 -10.37 -19.18
C SER A 147 12.44 -10.37 -17.78
N VAL A 148 11.21 -9.86 -17.67
CA VAL A 148 10.44 -9.79 -16.41
C VAL A 148 10.13 -11.20 -15.91
N LEU A 149 9.58 -12.07 -16.76
CA LEU A 149 9.24 -13.45 -16.40
C LEU A 149 10.47 -14.28 -16.02
N ARG A 150 11.59 -14.11 -16.73
CA ARG A 150 12.85 -14.78 -16.37
C ARG A 150 13.31 -14.42 -14.97
N TRP A 151 13.18 -13.16 -14.59
CA TRP A 151 13.57 -12.70 -13.26
C TRP A 151 12.63 -13.23 -12.17
N ILE A 152 11.31 -13.11 -12.37
CA ILE A 152 10.31 -13.63 -11.41
C ILE A 152 10.50 -15.14 -11.18
N ASN A 153 10.69 -15.91 -12.24
CA ASN A 153 10.86 -17.36 -12.13
C ASN A 153 12.20 -17.78 -11.49
N ALA A 154 13.24 -16.95 -11.59
CA ALA A 154 14.55 -17.24 -11.03
C ALA A 154 14.62 -17.01 -9.51
N HIS A 155 13.73 -16.18 -8.95
CA HIS A 155 13.86 -15.67 -7.59
C HIS A 155 12.60 -15.90 -6.71
N GLY A 156 11.66 -16.73 -7.15
CA GLY A 156 10.45 -17.09 -6.41
C GLY A 156 9.28 -16.18 -6.75
N THR A 157 8.20 -16.76 -7.29
CA THR A 157 7.09 -16.03 -7.91
C THR A 157 6.44 -15.03 -6.96
N GLN A 158 6.12 -15.43 -5.73
CA GLN A 158 5.35 -14.61 -4.79
C GLN A 158 6.13 -13.38 -4.29
N ASP A 159 7.42 -13.57 -4.00
CA ASP A 159 8.29 -12.52 -3.45
C ASP A 159 8.67 -11.48 -4.51
N CYS A 160 8.86 -11.93 -5.75
CA CYS A 160 9.31 -11.07 -6.85
C CYS A 160 8.17 -10.36 -7.57
N VAL A 161 7.00 -11.00 -7.70
CA VAL A 161 5.86 -10.39 -8.41
C VAL A 161 5.32 -9.13 -7.70
N ASN A 162 5.52 -9.06 -6.39
CA ASN A 162 5.14 -7.93 -5.53
C ASN A 162 6.30 -6.98 -5.20
N ALA A 163 7.45 -7.15 -5.86
CA ALA A 163 8.58 -6.26 -5.70
C ALA A 163 8.24 -4.82 -6.12
N THR A 164 8.77 -3.87 -5.37
CA THR A 164 8.61 -2.44 -5.62
C THR A 164 9.92 -1.83 -6.13
N SER A 165 9.83 -0.76 -6.91
CA SER A 165 10.99 0.06 -7.25
C SER A 165 11.63 0.65 -5.99
N SER A 166 12.79 1.27 -6.14
CA SER A 166 13.46 1.90 -5.01
C SER A 166 12.62 3.02 -4.39
N VAL A 167 12.93 3.38 -3.14
CA VAL A 167 12.24 4.49 -2.44
C VAL A 167 12.48 5.82 -3.17
N GLU A 168 13.65 6.02 -3.78
CA GLU A 168 13.96 7.19 -4.62
C GLU A 168 13.10 7.22 -5.89
N THR A 169 12.67 6.05 -6.37
CA THR A 169 11.79 5.88 -7.53
C THR A 169 10.35 5.57 -7.11
N LEU A 170 9.91 6.20 -6.01
CA LEU A 170 8.53 6.20 -5.49
C LEU A 170 8.01 4.86 -4.95
N ALA A 171 8.81 3.80 -4.88
CA ALA A 171 8.35 2.49 -4.41
C ALA A 171 7.14 1.92 -5.18
N MET A 172 7.10 2.13 -6.50
CA MET A 172 6.04 1.61 -7.35
C MET A 172 6.15 0.09 -7.52
N SER A 173 5.04 -0.63 -7.39
CA SER A 173 4.99 -2.07 -7.71
C SER A 173 5.21 -2.34 -9.21
N ALA A 174 5.66 -3.55 -9.54
CA ALA A 174 5.73 -4.04 -10.91
C ALA A 174 4.41 -3.83 -11.68
N LEU A 175 3.27 -4.05 -11.01
CA LEU A 175 1.93 -3.85 -11.58
C LEU A 175 1.64 -2.36 -11.84
N SER A 176 1.99 -1.47 -10.92
CA SER A 176 1.83 -0.03 -11.09
C SER A 176 2.69 0.51 -12.24
N ILE A 177 3.96 0.08 -12.36
CA ILE A 177 4.84 0.48 -13.46
C ILE A 177 4.27 0.01 -14.80
N ALA A 178 3.83 -1.25 -14.91
CA ALA A 178 3.20 -1.77 -16.12
C ALA A 178 1.93 -0.99 -16.48
N SER A 179 1.15 -0.60 -15.48
CA SER A 179 -0.10 0.14 -15.64
C SER A 179 0.11 1.56 -16.18
N VAL A 180 1.06 2.32 -15.61
CA VAL A 180 1.44 3.65 -16.09
C VAL A 180 1.95 3.60 -17.53
N ASN A 181 2.70 2.56 -17.87
CA ASN A 181 3.27 2.39 -19.21
C ASN A 181 2.34 1.63 -20.17
N THR A 182 1.06 1.46 -19.83
CA THR A 182 0.02 0.87 -20.69
C THR A 182 0.22 -0.59 -21.12
N GLN A 183 1.02 -1.35 -20.37
CA GLN A 183 1.40 -2.72 -20.71
C GLN A 183 0.34 -3.74 -20.30
N LEU A 184 -0.83 -3.73 -20.95
CA LEU A 184 -1.99 -4.55 -20.56
C LEU A 184 -1.68 -6.06 -20.48
N THR A 185 -0.93 -6.60 -21.44
CA THR A 185 -0.53 -8.02 -21.42
C THR A 185 0.36 -8.35 -20.23
N LEU A 186 1.28 -7.45 -19.88
CA LEU A 186 2.16 -7.64 -18.74
C LEU A 186 1.39 -7.53 -17.42
N MET A 187 0.43 -6.61 -17.31
CA MET A 187 -0.47 -6.52 -16.15
C MET A 187 -1.23 -7.83 -15.92
N THR A 188 -1.83 -8.40 -16.96
CA THR A 188 -2.55 -9.68 -16.86
C THR A 188 -1.64 -10.80 -16.37
N LEU A 189 -0.41 -10.88 -16.89
CA LEU A 189 0.56 -11.90 -16.46
C LEU A 189 0.98 -11.71 -15.01
N LEU A 190 1.26 -10.48 -14.58
CA LEU A 190 1.62 -10.19 -13.19
C LEU A 190 0.49 -10.58 -12.23
N LEU A 191 -0.77 -10.26 -12.56
CA LEU A 191 -1.93 -10.65 -11.77
C LEU A 191 -2.10 -12.17 -11.69
N GLN A 192 -1.96 -12.88 -12.81
CA GLN A 192 -1.98 -14.35 -12.85
C GLN A 192 -0.87 -15.00 -12.00
N LEU A 193 0.26 -14.31 -11.84
CA LEU A 193 1.37 -14.74 -11.00
C LEU A 193 1.21 -14.35 -9.52
N GLY A 194 0.10 -13.72 -9.14
CA GLY A 194 -0.18 -13.35 -7.75
C GLY A 194 0.26 -11.95 -7.36
N ALA A 195 0.37 -11.01 -8.32
CA ALA A 195 0.54 -9.59 -7.99
C ALA A 195 -0.64 -9.10 -7.14
N ASN A 196 -0.32 -8.50 -6.00
CA ASN A 196 -1.27 -7.80 -5.15
C ASN A 196 -1.70 -6.52 -5.88
N VAL A 197 -3.01 -6.41 -6.11
CA VAL A 197 -3.62 -5.35 -6.89
C VAL A 197 -3.68 -4.01 -6.13
N ASP A 198 -3.60 -4.05 -4.79
CA ASP A 198 -3.74 -2.91 -3.90
C ASP A 198 -2.40 -2.44 -3.30
N VAL A 199 -1.25 -2.84 -3.86
CA VAL A 199 0.06 -2.32 -3.42
C VAL A 199 0.10 -0.81 -3.63
N ARG A 200 0.44 -0.09 -2.56
CA ARG A 200 0.54 1.37 -2.53
C ARG A 200 2.00 1.81 -2.62
N ASP A 201 2.25 2.82 -3.44
CA ASP A 201 3.54 3.48 -3.55
C ASP A 201 3.74 4.53 -2.44
N ASN A 202 4.85 5.27 -2.46
CA ASN A 202 5.15 6.31 -1.47
C ASN A 202 4.14 7.49 -1.48
N GLN A 203 3.32 7.60 -2.53
CA GLN A 203 2.24 8.59 -2.65
C GLN A 203 0.88 8.00 -2.22
N GLY A 204 0.83 6.73 -1.84
CA GLY A 204 -0.39 6.02 -1.50
C GLY A 204 -1.18 5.54 -2.73
N LEU A 205 -0.61 5.61 -3.94
CA LEU A 205 -1.28 5.26 -5.18
C LEU A 205 -1.16 3.75 -5.48
N THR A 206 -2.27 3.16 -5.93
CA THR A 206 -2.33 1.81 -6.49
C THR A 206 -2.27 1.83 -8.02
N ALA A 207 -2.09 0.68 -8.65
CA ALA A 207 -2.12 0.57 -10.12
C ALA A 207 -3.45 1.10 -10.73
N LEU A 208 -4.55 0.99 -9.99
CA LEU A 208 -5.87 1.50 -10.40
C LEU A 208 -5.88 3.02 -10.42
N SER A 209 -5.36 3.66 -9.36
CA SER A 209 -5.30 5.12 -9.33
C SER A 209 -4.30 5.70 -10.31
N SER A 210 -3.13 5.06 -10.48
CA SER A 210 -2.16 5.49 -11.48
C SER A 210 -2.73 5.43 -12.90
N SER A 211 -3.64 4.47 -13.17
CA SER A 211 -4.34 4.40 -14.46
C SER A 211 -5.23 5.61 -14.76
N LEU A 212 -5.74 6.29 -13.73
CA LEU A 212 -6.62 7.46 -13.85
C LEU A 212 -5.85 8.78 -14.02
N TRP A 213 -4.53 8.76 -13.79
CA TRP A 213 -3.68 9.95 -13.79
C TRP A 213 -2.72 9.98 -14.98
N SER A 214 -2.62 8.93 -15.80
CA SER A 214 -1.86 8.98 -17.05
C SER A 214 -2.65 9.76 -18.11
N GLU A 215 -2.24 11.01 -18.37
CA GLU A 215 -2.89 11.90 -19.35
C GLU A 215 -2.61 11.51 -20.82
N GLU A 216 -1.84 10.44 -21.05
CA GLU A 216 -1.22 10.13 -22.34
C GLU A 216 -1.86 8.95 -23.11
N CYS A 217 -2.98 8.39 -22.65
CA CYS A 217 -3.57 7.18 -23.25
C CYS A 217 -4.79 7.46 -24.12
N ALA A 218 -4.95 6.69 -25.21
CA ALA A 218 -6.24 6.57 -25.89
C ALA A 218 -7.30 6.05 -24.89
N ALA A 219 -8.50 6.64 -24.90
CA ALA A 219 -9.58 6.31 -23.96
C ALA A 219 -9.88 4.80 -23.88
N GLY A 220 -9.75 4.09 -25.01
CA GLY A 220 -9.96 2.64 -25.10
C GLY A 220 -8.98 1.78 -24.30
N ASP A 221 -7.75 2.24 -24.08
CA ASP A 221 -6.74 1.48 -23.34
C ASP A 221 -6.82 1.73 -21.83
N VAL A 222 -7.24 2.92 -21.41
CA VAL A 222 -7.53 3.23 -20.01
C VAL A 222 -8.66 2.34 -19.48
N LYS A 223 -9.77 2.24 -20.24
CA LYS A 223 -10.93 1.42 -19.87
C LYS A 223 -10.56 -0.06 -19.66
N LYS A 224 -9.74 -0.63 -20.55
CA LYS A 224 -9.30 -2.03 -20.42
C LYS A 224 -8.46 -2.26 -19.16
N ARG A 225 -7.55 -1.35 -18.82
CA ARG A 225 -6.74 -1.45 -17.60
C ARG A 225 -7.58 -1.36 -16.33
N ILE A 226 -8.50 -0.39 -16.27
CA ILE A 226 -9.42 -0.23 -15.14
C ILE A 226 -10.26 -1.50 -14.95
N MET A 227 -10.87 -1.99 -16.02
CA MET A 227 -11.70 -3.20 -15.97
C MET A 227 -10.91 -4.43 -15.53
N LEU A 228 -9.67 -4.58 -16.02
CA LEU A 228 -8.77 -5.65 -15.60
C LEU A 228 -8.50 -5.55 -14.09
N LEU A 229 -8.07 -4.40 -13.59
CA LEU A 229 -7.74 -4.25 -12.17
C LEU A 229 -8.97 -4.50 -11.27
N LEU A 230 -10.14 -3.99 -11.65
CA LEU A 230 -11.39 -4.25 -10.93
C LEU A 230 -11.79 -5.74 -10.94
N SER A 231 -11.58 -6.46 -12.05
CA SER A 231 -11.89 -7.90 -12.10
C SER A 231 -11.00 -8.73 -11.18
N TRP A 232 -9.87 -8.19 -10.74
CA TRP A 232 -8.95 -8.79 -9.77
C TRP A 232 -9.11 -8.22 -8.36
N GLY A 233 -10.20 -7.51 -8.09
CA GLY A 233 -10.56 -7.06 -6.75
C GLY A 233 -9.96 -5.72 -6.33
N ALA A 234 -9.38 -4.94 -7.26
CA ALA A 234 -8.84 -3.62 -6.93
C ALA A 234 -9.87 -2.76 -6.19
N SER A 235 -9.46 -2.23 -5.05
CA SER A 235 -10.31 -1.35 -4.26
C SER A 235 -10.35 0.06 -4.87
N PHE A 236 -11.54 0.66 -4.96
CA PHE A 236 -11.70 2.06 -5.43
C PHE A 236 -11.30 3.09 -4.35
N PHE A 237 -10.84 2.64 -3.19
CA PHE A 237 -10.64 3.48 -2.01
C PHE A 237 -9.24 4.10 -2.02
N LEU A 238 -9.16 5.22 -2.72
CA LEU A 238 -8.04 6.15 -2.65
C LEU A 238 -8.12 6.91 -1.32
N GLU A 239 -7.26 6.55 -0.36
CA GLU A 239 -6.91 7.48 0.71
C GLU A 239 -5.76 8.34 0.20
N GLY A 240 -6.04 9.62 -0.08
CA GLY A 240 -5.13 10.62 -0.66
C GLY A 240 -5.81 11.48 -1.74
N HIS A 241 -5.34 12.72 -1.90
CA HIS A 241 -5.76 13.90 -2.70
C HIS A 241 -6.82 13.86 -3.84
N SER A 242 -7.29 12.72 -4.33
CA SER A 242 -8.48 12.65 -5.20
C SER A 242 -9.70 12.29 -4.38
N SER A 243 -10.58 13.26 -4.13
CA SER A 243 -11.91 12.94 -3.62
C SER A 243 -12.56 11.94 -4.59
N LYS A 244 -13.37 11.02 -4.04
CA LYS A 244 -14.15 10.05 -4.81
C LYS A 244 -14.85 10.70 -6.01
N GLU A 245 -15.26 11.96 -5.88
CA GLU A 245 -15.87 12.77 -6.93
C GLU A 245 -14.95 13.12 -8.11
N VAL A 246 -13.67 13.43 -7.89
CA VAL A 246 -12.70 13.76 -8.96
C VAL A 246 -12.43 12.54 -9.84
N CYS A 247 -12.29 11.36 -9.23
CA CYS A 247 -12.12 10.11 -9.96
C CYS A 247 -13.39 9.69 -10.70
N ILE A 248 -14.57 9.80 -10.07
CA ILE A 248 -15.85 9.55 -10.75
C ILE A 248 -16.04 10.50 -11.94
N HIS A 249 -15.65 11.77 -11.79
CA HIS A 249 -15.69 12.74 -12.88
C HIS A 249 -14.78 12.30 -14.03
N ARG A 250 -13.49 11.99 -13.77
CA ARG A 250 -12.57 11.51 -14.81
C ARG A 250 -13.03 10.20 -15.48
N VAL A 251 -13.53 9.23 -14.71
CA VAL A 251 -14.08 7.97 -15.27
C VAL A 251 -15.27 8.23 -16.19
N LYS A 252 -16.13 9.19 -15.84
CA LYS A 252 -17.25 9.61 -16.71
C LYS A 252 -16.77 10.34 -17.96
N THR A 253 -15.75 11.19 -17.84
CA THR A 253 -15.18 11.96 -18.96
C THR A 253 -14.45 11.09 -19.99
N TYR A 254 -13.83 9.98 -19.58
CA TYR A 254 -13.09 9.07 -20.46
C TYR A 254 -13.80 7.71 -20.69
N GLY A 255 -15.04 7.57 -20.22
CA GLY A 255 -15.79 6.30 -20.18
C GLY A 255 -16.63 5.98 -21.43
N GLU A 256 -16.79 6.94 -22.34
CA GLU A 256 -17.54 6.79 -23.60
C GLU A 256 -16.73 6.06 -24.69
#